data_AF-A0A7K1FRA4-F1
#
_entry.id   AF-A0A7K1FRA4-F1
#
_cell.length_a   1.000
_cell.length_b   1.000
_cell.length_c   1.000
_cell.angle_alpha   90.00
_cell.angle_beta   90.00
_cell.angle_gamma   90.00
#
_symmetry.space_group_name_H-M   'P 1'
#
loop_
_entity.id
_entity.type
_entity.pdbx_description
1 polymer ?
#
loop_
_entity_poly.entity_id
_entity_poly.type
_entity_poly.pdbx_seq_one_letter_code
_entity_poly.pdbx_strand_id
1 'polypeptide(L)'
;MTAVVAGVMAFGMVSASASGPARTAAAPDPLVELQQASFVAITPCRIVDTRVQGGLFVSKETRSFVASGTTGFQAQGGKAGGCDIPVTASSITANISSVGATGKGYIRAWAADSTEPNATLLSYNANESGDNHAVIPIVPGGSPAFKMKNYAGPTGVVIDVTGYYAAPITLSLDSLGNVLNGSAGIENVLHPSTGTYLVDTGIDVTNCVPTAVSSSPLGGILGSTAEAVVTDVNTIEVKVGALGLGGLLTLVDAPTVLHLVC
;
A
#
# COMPACT_ATOMS: atom_id res chain seq x y z
N MET A 1 57.99 -33.84 47.04
CA MET A 1 56.87 -34.56 46.40
C MET A 1 55.63 -34.25 47.22
N THR A 2 54.75 -33.43 46.65
CA THR A 2 53.59 -32.82 47.31
C THR A 2 52.31 -33.41 46.70
N ALA A 3 51.22 -33.36 47.47
CA ALA A 3 49.81 -33.68 47.15
C ALA A 3 49.42 -35.16 47.40
N VAL A 4 48.69 -35.50 48.49
CA VAL A 4 47.35 -35.10 48.99
C VAL A 4 46.25 -36.01 48.44
N VAL A 5 45.38 -36.39 49.38
CA VAL A 5 44.56 -37.60 49.51
C VAL A 5 43.29 -37.55 48.66
N ALA A 6 42.85 -38.75 48.26
CA ALA A 6 41.65 -39.06 47.50
C ALA A 6 40.34 -38.55 48.13
N GLY A 7 39.49 -37.95 47.30
CA GLY A 7 38.08 -37.69 47.59
C GLY A 7 37.20 -38.40 46.56
N VAL A 8 36.52 -39.47 46.98
CA VAL A 8 35.49 -40.15 46.19
C VAL A 8 34.19 -39.36 46.34
N MET A 9 33.76 -38.67 45.28
CA MET A 9 32.44 -38.04 45.20
C MET A 9 31.50 -38.99 44.44
N ALA A 10 30.55 -39.59 45.15
CA ALA A 10 29.48 -40.37 44.55
C ALA A 10 28.48 -39.44 43.83
N PHE A 11 28.39 -39.53 42.51
CA PHE A 11 27.32 -38.90 41.75
C PHE A 11 26.09 -39.80 41.79
N GLY A 12 25.10 -39.42 42.60
CA GLY A 12 23.77 -40.02 42.57
C GLY A 12 23.06 -39.69 41.25
N MET A 13 22.66 -40.72 40.50
CA MET A 13 21.80 -40.55 39.33
C MET A 13 20.38 -40.21 39.80
N VAL A 14 19.96 -38.97 39.62
CA VAL A 14 18.55 -38.58 39.77
C VAL A 14 17.86 -38.81 38.44
N SER A 15 17.01 -39.84 38.38
CA SER A 15 16.10 -40.10 37.27
C SER A 15 14.98 -39.04 37.29
N ALA A 16 15.11 -37.99 36.49
CA ALA A 16 14.03 -37.03 36.29
C ALA A 16 13.08 -37.56 35.20
N SER A 17 12.05 -38.31 35.60
CA SER A 17 10.89 -38.59 34.76
C SER A 17 9.92 -37.40 34.83
N ALA A 18 9.93 -36.55 33.81
CA ALA A 18 8.92 -35.51 33.64
C ALA A 18 8.39 -35.53 32.20
N SER A 19 7.52 -36.49 31.89
CA SER A 19 6.66 -36.43 30.71
C SER A 19 5.46 -35.53 31.01
N GLY A 20 5.65 -34.22 30.91
CA GLY A 20 4.52 -33.29 30.77
C GLY A 20 3.96 -33.36 29.34
N PRO A 21 2.66 -33.14 29.12
CA PRO A 21 2.11 -33.09 27.77
C PRO A 21 2.79 -31.97 26.98
N ALA A 22 3.32 -32.31 25.81
CA ALA A 22 3.88 -31.34 24.88
C ALA A 22 2.80 -30.29 24.59
N ARG A 23 3.06 -29.04 24.97
CA ARG A 23 2.24 -27.92 24.51
C ARG A 23 2.45 -27.85 23.01
N THR A 24 1.40 -28.13 22.25
CA THR A 24 1.38 -27.82 20.83
C THR A 24 1.67 -26.33 20.71
N ALA A 25 2.82 -25.98 20.14
CA ALA A 25 3.07 -24.60 19.77
C ALA A 25 1.93 -24.20 18.82
N ALA A 26 1.22 -23.12 19.14
CA ALA A 26 0.32 -22.51 18.18
C ALA A 26 1.12 -22.26 16.90
N ALA A 27 0.50 -22.53 15.74
CA ALA A 27 1.10 -22.15 14.47
C ALA A 27 1.52 -20.67 14.57
N PRO A 28 2.72 -20.30 14.09
CA PRO A 28 3.07 -18.88 14.00
C PRO A 28 1.91 -18.19 13.27
N ASP A 29 1.45 -17.06 13.83
CA ASP A 29 0.49 -16.21 13.12
C ASP A 29 0.97 -16.05 11.68
N PRO A 30 0.07 -16.13 10.67
CA PRO A 30 0.47 -15.87 9.30
C PRO A 30 1.25 -14.56 9.32
N LEU A 31 2.46 -14.60 8.76
CA LEU A 31 3.32 -13.42 8.70
C LEU A 31 2.46 -12.28 8.18
N VAL A 32 2.14 -11.32 9.06
CA VAL A 32 1.42 -10.12 8.65
C VAL A 32 2.42 -9.42 7.75
N GLU A 33 2.20 -9.53 6.45
CA GLU A 33 2.93 -8.72 5.49
C GLU A 33 2.64 -7.27 5.88
N LEU A 34 3.63 -6.63 6.49
CA LEU A 34 3.57 -5.20 6.75
C LEU A 34 3.62 -4.54 5.38
N GLN A 35 2.46 -4.41 4.75
CA GLN A 35 2.29 -3.64 3.54
C GLN A 35 2.54 -2.19 3.95
N GLN A 36 3.80 -1.79 3.85
CA GLN A 36 4.20 -0.41 4.03
C GLN A 36 3.43 0.39 2.98
N ALA A 37 2.60 1.33 3.43
CA ALA A 37 1.90 2.24 2.54
C ALA A 37 2.49 3.63 2.71
N SER A 38 2.92 4.24 1.61
CA SER A 38 3.48 5.58 1.60
C SER A 38 2.37 6.60 1.43
N PHE A 39 2.47 7.70 2.18
CA PHE A 39 1.57 8.83 2.01
C PHE A 39 2.03 9.71 0.84
N VAL A 40 1.10 10.04 -0.04
CA VAL A 40 1.31 10.92 -1.18
C VAL A 40 0.36 12.10 -1.08
N ALA A 41 0.92 13.30 -0.95
CA ALA A 41 0.13 14.53 -0.95
C ALA A 41 -0.26 14.92 -2.38
N ILE A 42 -1.49 15.40 -2.56
CA ILE A 42 -1.96 15.96 -3.83
C ILE A 42 -2.43 17.40 -3.64
N THR A 43 -2.61 18.13 -4.73
CA THR A 43 -3.37 19.38 -4.67
C THR A 43 -4.80 19.05 -4.25
N PRO A 44 -5.35 19.70 -3.19
CA PRO A 44 -6.68 19.38 -2.68
C PRO A 44 -7.72 19.27 -3.80
N CYS A 45 -8.38 18.12 -3.88
CA CYS A 45 -9.24 17.78 -5.00
C CYS A 45 -10.60 17.27 -4.53
N ARG A 46 -11.67 17.89 -5.03
CA ARG A 46 -13.04 17.50 -4.68
C ARG A 46 -13.45 16.23 -5.40
N ILE A 47 -13.72 15.17 -4.65
CA ILE A 47 -14.21 13.91 -5.21
C ILE A 47 -15.72 13.76 -5.09
N VAL A 48 -16.36 14.33 -4.07
CA VAL A 48 -17.81 14.27 -3.86
C VAL A 48 -18.34 15.65 -3.50
N ASP A 49 -19.43 16.07 -4.13
CA ASP A 49 -20.22 17.24 -3.74
C ASP A 49 -21.71 16.95 -3.88
N THR A 50 -22.36 16.57 -2.79
CA THR A 50 -23.78 16.21 -2.89
C THR A 50 -24.72 17.39 -3.07
N ARG A 51 -24.21 18.64 -2.98
CA ARG A 51 -24.97 19.84 -3.32
C ARG A 51 -25.12 19.98 -4.83
N VAL A 52 -24.18 19.44 -5.60
CA VAL A 52 -24.18 19.45 -7.06
C VAL A 52 -24.86 18.21 -7.61
N GLN A 53 -24.51 17.01 -7.09
CA GLN A 53 -25.11 15.75 -7.52
C GLN A 53 -25.46 14.80 -6.37
N GLY A 54 -26.66 14.22 -6.40
CA GLY A 54 -27.11 13.20 -5.45
C GLY A 54 -27.93 13.72 -4.26
N GLY A 55 -27.89 15.02 -3.94
CA GLY A 55 -28.72 15.63 -2.91
C GLY A 55 -28.41 15.16 -1.48
N LEU A 56 -29.28 15.52 -0.52
CA LEU A 56 -29.10 15.15 0.89
C LEU A 56 -29.11 13.63 1.08
N PHE A 57 -28.19 13.12 1.88
CA PHE A 57 -28.23 11.76 2.42
C PHE A 57 -29.34 11.68 3.47
N VAL A 58 -30.33 10.84 3.25
CA VAL A 58 -31.37 10.60 4.27
C VAL A 58 -30.89 9.60 5.33
N SER A 59 -31.64 9.49 6.42
CA SER A 59 -31.30 8.57 7.51
C SER A 59 -31.23 7.12 7.02
N LYS A 60 -30.18 6.41 7.43
CA LYS A 60 -29.87 5.01 7.08
C LYS A 60 -29.60 4.77 5.59
N GLU A 61 -29.47 5.83 4.78
CA GLU A 61 -29.07 5.71 3.39
C GLU A 61 -27.58 5.40 3.29
N THR A 62 -27.25 4.36 2.53
CA THR A 62 -25.88 4.02 2.15
C THR A 62 -25.67 4.40 0.69
N ARG A 63 -24.62 5.17 0.39
CA ARG A 63 -24.17 5.40 -0.99
C ARG A 63 -22.75 4.88 -1.17
N SER A 64 -22.43 4.54 -2.41
CA SER A 64 -21.10 4.06 -2.81
C SER A 64 -20.45 5.08 -3.73
N PHE A 65 -19.14 5.26 -3.61
CA PHE A 65 -18.40 6.30 -4.29
C PHE A 65 -17.14 5.75 -4.94
N VAL A 66 -16.71 6.42 -6.01
CA VAL A 66 -15.37 6.23 -6.60
C VAL A 66 -14.39 7.19 -5.94
N ALA A 67 -13.13 6.77 -5.82
CA ALA A 67 -12.06 7.55 -5.18
C ALA A 67 -10.74 7.56 -5.95
N SER A 68 -10.59 6.72 -6.97
CA SER A 68 -9.36 6.58 -7.76
C SER A 68 -9.67 6.48 -9.25
N GLY A 69 -8.64 6.66 -10.08
CA GLY A 69 -8.77 6.73 -11.53
C GLY A 69 -9.30 8.09 -12.03
N THR A 70 -9.76 8.12 -13.28
CA THR A 70 -10.06 9.38 -14.01
C THR A 70 -11.55 9.58 -14.30
N THR A 71 -12.40 8.61 -13.99
CA THR A 71 -13.83 8.60 -14.35
C THR A 71 -14.76 8.41 -13.15
N GLY A 72 -16.04 8.74 -13.31
CA GLY A 72 -17.08 8.56 -12.26
C GLY A 72 -17.23 9.72 -11.27
N PHE A 73 -16.19 10.53 -11.08
CA PHE A 73 -16.20 11.68 -10.15
C PHE A 73 -17.31 12.70 -10.45
N GLN A 74 -17.56 13.02 -11.73
CA GLN A 74 -18.62 13.98 -12.10
C GLN A 74 -20.02 13.51 -11.69
N ALA A 75 -20.29 12.19 -11.72
CA ALA A 75 -21.58 11.64 -11.34
C ALA A 75 -21.88 11.78 -9.84
N GLN A 76 -20.84 12.01 -9.02
CA GLN A 76 -20.90 12.27 -7.58
C GLN A 76 -20.58 13.73 -7.22
N GLY A 77 -20.54 14.63 -8.21
CA GLY A 77 -20.31 16.07 -8.01
C GLY A 77 -18.84 16.49 -7.87
N GLY A 78 -17.90 15.58 -8.13
CA GLY A 78 -16.46 15.82 -8.08
C GLY A 78 -15.86 16.38 -9.38
N LYS A 79 -14.54 16.58 -9.36
CA LYS A 79 -13.73 17.11 -10.47
C LYS A 79 -13.75 16.18 -11.71
N ALA A 80 -13.96 16.75 -12.89
CA ALA A 80 -13.83 16.03 -14.15
C ALA A 80 -12.38 15.60 -14.41
N GLY A 81 -12.18 14.40 -14.97
CA GLY A 81 -10.84 13.84 -15.23
C GLY A 81 -10.14 13.25 -14.00
N GLY A 82 -10.77 13.27 -12.82
CA GLY A 82 -10.23 12.68 -11.59
C GLY A 82 -9.29 13.60 -10.81
N CYS A 83 -8.63 13.01 -9.82
CA CYS A 83 -7.82 13.70 -8.80
C CYS A 83 -6.38 13.19 -8.71
N ASP A 84 -5.87 12.55 -9.77
CA ASP A 84 -4.52 11.96 -9.81
C ASP A 84 -4.29 10.93 -8.69
N ILE A 85 -5.36 10.27 -8.25
CA ILE A 85 -5.31 9.18 -7.26
C ILE A 85 -5.22 7.87 -8.04
N PRO A 86 -4.10 7.13 -7.94
CA PRO A 86 -3.91 5.91 -8.70
C PRO A 86 -4.87 4.81 -8.25
N VAL A 87 -5.21 3.89 -9.15
CA VAL A 87 -6.08 2.75 -8.84
C VAL A 87 -5.50 1.83 -7.77
N THR A 88 -4.18 1.87 -7.55
CA THR A 88 -3.47 1.09 -6.53
C THR A 88 -3.56 1.68 -5.12
N ALA A 89 -4.15 2.87 -4.95
CA ALA A 89 -4.33 3.47 -3.63
C ALA A 89 -5.22 2.59 -2.72
N SER A 90 -4.78 2.42 -1.48
CA SER A 90 -5.47 1.62 -0.45
C SER A 90 -6.30 2.47 0.50
N SER A 91 -6.01 3.77 0.60
CA SER A 91 -6.83 4.72 1.33
C SER A 91 -6.63 6.15 0.83
N ILE A 92 -7.60 7.01 1.12
CA ILE A 92 -7.50 8.46 0.90
C ILE A 92 -7.47 9.19 2.23
N THR A 93 -6.78 10.33 2.29
CA THR A 93 -6.96 11.31 3.35
C THR A 93 -7.74 12.50 2.80
N ALA A 94 -8.79 12.89 3.51
CA ALA A 94 -9.72 13.89 3.02
C ALA A 94 -10.27 14.75 4.14
N ASN A 95 -10.62 15.99 3.80
CA ASN A 95 -11.55 16.81 4.56
C ASN A 95 -12.96 16.40 4.17
N ILE A 96 -13.77 16.01 5.14
CA ILE A 96 -15.16 15.63 4.97
C ILE A 96 -16.03 16.63 5.69
N SER A 97 -16.94 17.25 4.95
CA SER A 97 -17.86 18.25 5.46
C SER A 97 -19.30 17.79 5.30
N SER A 98 -20.08 17.93 6.36
CA SER A 98 -21.54 17.89 6.29
C SER A 98 -22.07 19.28 5.93
N VAL A 99 -23.06 19.34 5.03
CA VAL A 99 -23.59 20.61 4.51
C VAL A 99 -25.10 20.58 4.42
N GLY A 100 -25.76 21.66 4.87
CA GLY A 100 -27.22 21.75 4.83
C GLY A 100 -27.93 20.71 5.68
N ALA A 101 -27.34 20.33 6.82
CA ALA A 101 -27.94 19.38 7.75
C ALA A 101 -29.27 19.91 8.31
N THR A 102 -30.36 19.15 8.15
CA THR A 102 -31.70 19.53 8.65
C THR A 102 -32.01 18.98 10.05
N GLY A 103 -31.11 18.16 10.59
CA GLY A 103 -31.19 17.57 11.91
C GLY A 103 -29.80 17.16 12.41
N LYS A 104 -29.69 16.81 13.69
CA LYS A 104 -28.45 16.22 14.21
C LYS A 104 -28.25 14.79 13.70
N GLY A 105 -27.01 14.39 13.49
CA GLY A 105 -26.70 13.05 13.01
C GLY A 105 -25.21 12.77 12.93
N TYR A 106 -24.89 11.63 12.31
CA TYR A 106 -23.52 11.21 12.11
C TYR A 106 -23.38 10.32 10.88
N ILE A 107 -22.17 10.28 10.34
CA ILE A 107 -21.80 9.53 9.15
C ILE A 107 -20.71 8.51 9.50
N ARG A 108 -20.76 7.37 8.82
CA ARG A 108 -19.71 6.35 8.79
C ARG A 108 -19.24 6.14 7.37
N ALA A 109 -17.96 5.79 7.19
CA ALA A 109 -17.39 5.42 5.91
C ALA A 109 -16.48 4.19 6.06
N TRP A 110 -16.41 3.37 5.02
CA TRP A 110 -15.60 2.15 4.99
C TRP A 110 -15.33 1.70 3.55
N ALA A 111 -14.32 0.85 3.36
CA ALA A 111 -14.00 0.26 2.06
C ALA A 111 -15.18 -0.55 1.51
N ALA A 112 -15.39 -0.52 0.20
CA ALA A 112 -16.59 -1.09 -0.42
C ALA A 112 -16.76 -2.61 -0.24
N ASP A 113 -15.66 -3.34 -0.05
CA ASP A 113 -15.58 -4.78 0.19
C ASP A 113 -15.68 -5.18 1.68
N SER A 114 -15.70 -4.19 2.57
CA SER A 114 -15.69 -4.40 4.01
C SER A 114 -17.08 -4.26 4.61
N THR A 115 -17.24 -4.79 5.83
CA THR A 115 -18.46 -4.58 6.63
C THR A 115 -18.48 -3.19 7.25
N GLU A 116 -19.69 -2.65 7.44
CA GLU A 116 -19.85 -1.33 8.06
C GLU A 116 -19.26 -1.33 9.49
N PRO A 117 -18.34 -0.40 9.82
CA PRO A 117 -17.75 -0.31 11.15
C PRO A 117 -18.73 0.32 12.15
N ASN A 118 -18.47 0.14 13.45
CA ASN A 118 -19.21 0.85 14.50
C ASN A 118 -18.68 2.28 14.76
N ALA A 119 -17.46 2.59 14.30
CA ALA A 119 -16.84 3.89 14.48
C ALA A 119 -17.55 4.98 13.68
N THR A 120 -17.65 6.17 14.27
CA THR A 120 -18.20 7.36 13.62
C THR A 120 -17.08 8.12 12.90
N LEU A 121 -17.32 8.49 11.65
CA LEU A 121 -16.41 9.33 10.87
C LEU A 121 -16.64 10.82 11.16
N LEU A 122 -17.89 11.26 11.15
CA LEU A 122 -18.25 12.67 11.30
C LEU A 122 -19.58 12.78 12.05
N SER A 123 -19.68 13.73 12.98
CA SER A 123 -20.95 14.10 13.63
C SER A 123 -21.31 15.54 13.30
N TYR A 124 -22.59 15.87 13.27
CA TYR A 124 -23.08 17.21 12.95
C TYR A 124 -24.41 17.51 13.66
N ASN A 125 -24.72 18.81 13.78
CA ASN A 125 -25.96 19.31 14.35
C ASN A 125 -26.90 19.85 13.27
N ALA A 126 -28.15 20.14 13.65
CA ALA A 126 -29.09 20.80 12.76
C ALA A 126 -28.60 22.22 12.43
N ASN A 127 -28.61 22.59 11.15
CA ASN A 127 -28.23 23.91 10.64
C ASN A 127 -26.76 24.30 10.89
N GLU A 128 -25.90 23.35 11.26
CA GLU A 128 -24.47 23.54 11.44
C GLU A 128 -23.72 22.56 10.55
N SER A 129 -22.60 23.02 9.96
CA SER A 129 -21.65 22.12 9.31
C SER A 129 -20.74 21.50 10.35
N GLY A 130 -20.74 20.17 10.40
CA GLY A 130 -19.63 19.39 10.97
C GLY A 130 -18.57 19.11 9.92
N ASP A 131 -17.31 19.18 10.33
CA ASP A 131 -16.12 18.87 9.52
C ASP A 131 -15.23 17.86 10.24
N ASN A 132 -14.59 16.96 9.49
CA ASN A 132 -13.55 16.08 10.01
C ASN A 132 -12.49 15.80 8.93
N HIS A 133 -11.21 15.79 9.32
CA HIS A 133 -10.11 15.31 8.45
C HIS A 133 -9.80 13.87 8.84
N ALA A 134 -9.90 12.95 7.87
CA ALA A 134 -9.81 11.52 8.16
C ALA A 134 -9.14 10.74 7.03
N VAL A 135 -8.62 9.57 7.39
CA VAL A 135 -8.20 8.54 6.44
C VAL A 135 -9.37 7.58 6.22
N ILE A 136 -9.77 7.39 4.96
CA ILE A 136 -10.86 6.49 4.56
C ILE A 136 -10.23 5.34 3.76
N PRO A 137 -10.35 4.08 4.24
CA PRO A 137 -9.90 2.94 3.46
C PRO A 137 -10.76 2.77 2.20
N ILE A 138 -10.12 2.41 1.10
CA ILE A 138 -10.76 2.18 -0.20
C ILE A 138 -10.31 0.83 -0.77
N VAL A 139 -11.09 0.29 -1.71
CA VAL A 139 -10.71 -0.91 -2.45
C VAL A 139 -9.81 -0.51 -3.62
N PRO A 140 -8.55 -0.98 -3.70
CA PRO A 140 -7.70 -0.78 -4.88
C PRO A 140 -8.39 -1.31 -6.14
N GLY A 141 -8.43 -0.52 -7.21
CA GLY A 141 -9.12 -0.82 -8.46
C GLY A 141 -10.65 -0.89 -8.34
N GLY A 142 -11.21 -0.65 -7.15
CA GLY A 142 -12.63 -0.78 -6.88
C GLY A 142 -13.46 0.35 -7.48
N SER A 143 -14.50 -0.01 -8.21
CA SER A 143 -15.59 0.89 -8.60
C SER A 143 -16.92 0.20 -8.26
N PRO A 144 -17.48 0.42 -7.05
CA PRO A 144 -17.15 1.48 -6.10
C PRO A 144 -15.92 1.20 -5.22
N ALA A 145 -15.26 2.28 -4.78
CA ALA A 145 -14.04 2.24 -3.96
C ALA A 145 -14.36 2.22 -2.45
N PHE A 146 -15.35 3.00 -2.02
CA PHE A 146 -15.80 3.05 -0.62
C PHE A 146 -17.31 3.29 -0.52
N LYS A 147 -17.84 3.08 0.68
CA LYS A 147 -19.24 3.31 1.05
C LYS A 147 -19.31 4.33 2.17
N MET A 148 -20.37 5.12 2.17
CA MET A 148 -20.74 5.96 3.30
C MET A 148 -22.20 5.76 3.65
N LYS A 149 -22.51 5.91 4.94
CA LYS A 149 -23.88 5.87 5.42
C LYS A 149 -24.15 6.96 6.42
N ASN A 150 -25.31 7.58 6.26
CA ASN A 150 -25.79 8.62 7.15
C ASN A 150 -26.78 8.06 8.18
N TYR A 151 -26.77 8.62 9.38
CA TYR A 151 -27.68 8.29 10.46
C TYR A 151 -28.35 9.55 11.04
N ALA A 152 -29.63 9.43 11.33
CA ALA A 152 -30.50 10.47 11.91
C ALA A 152 -30.80 11.63 10.93
N GLY A 153 -30.28 12.84 11.16
CA GLY A 153 -30.63 14.02 10.38
C GLY A 153 -30.20 13.93 8.91
N PRO A 154 -31.04 14.32 7.93
CA PRO A 154 -30.58 14.44 6.56
C PRO A 154 -29.47 15.49 6.42
N THR A 155 -28.44 15.20 5.63
CA THR A 155 -27.33 16.14 5.38
C THR A 155 -26.70 15.91 4.01
N GLY A 156 -26.14 16.95 3.40
CA GLY A 156 -25.23 16.80 2.26
C GLY A 156 -23.81 16.47 2.73
N VAL A 157 -22.99 15.98 1.82
CA VAL A 157 -21.59 15.64 2.07
C VAL A 157 -20.71 16.25 0.98
N VAL A 158 -19.60 16.84 1.41
CA VAL A 158 -18.50 17.27 0.53
C VAL A 158 -17.24 16.54 0.97
N ILE A 159 -16.48 16.01 0.01
CA ILE A 159 -15.22 15.30 0.28
C ILE A 159 -14.13 15.91 -0.59
N ASP A 160 -13.17 16.55 0.06
CA ASP A 160 -12.00 17.15 -0.55
C ASP A 160 -10.75 16.34 -0.14
N VAL A 161 -10.19 15.59 -1.08
CA VAL A 161 -9.02 14.72 -0.85
C VAL A 161 -7.75 15.55 -0.83
N THR A 162 -6.92 15.34 0.18
CA THR A 162 -5.63 16.02 0.37
C THR A 162 -4.43 15.11 0.05
N GLY A 163 -4.67 13.81 -0.12
CA GLY A 163 -3.66 12.82 -0.47
C GLY A 163 -4.19 11.39 -0.35
N TYR A 164 -3.33 10.43 -0.59
CA TYR A 164 -3.66 9.00 -0.52
C TYR A 164 -2.52 8.18 0.06
N TYR A 165 -2.81 6.94 0.44
CA TYR A 165 -1.81 5.93 0.75
C TYR A 165 -1.82 4.87 -0.34
N ALA A 166 -0.64 4.51 -0.83
CA ALA A 166 -0.44 3.43 -1.78
C ALA A 166 0.71 2.53 -1.31
N ALA A 167 0.59 1.23 -1.59
CA ALA A 167 1.72 0.33 -1.39
C ALA A 167 2.79 0.63 -2.47
N PRO A 168 4.09 0.62 -2.12
CA PRO A 168 5.16 0.64 -3.09
C PRO A 168 4.98 -0.49 -4.09
N ILE A 169 5.11 -0.17 -5.38
CA ILE A 169 5.18 -1.20 -6.40
C ILE A 169 6.57 -1.82 -6.30
N THR A 170 6.60 -3.14 -6.09
CA THR A 170 7.83 -3.89 -5.94
C THR A 170 7.90 -4.98 -6.99
N LEU A 171 9.07 -5.16 -7.59
CA LEU A 171 9.37 -6.21 -8.55
C LEU A 171 10.71 -6.85 -8.19
N SER A 172 10.77 -8.18 -8.16
CA SER A 172 12.00 -8.95 -7.97
C SER A 172 12.25 -9.83 -9.18
N LEU A 173 13.46 -9.74 -9.73
CA LEU A 173 13.93 -10.51 -10.87
C LEU A 173 15.06 -11.45 -10.44
N ASP A 174 15.12 -12.63 -11.04
CA ASP A 174 16.27 -13.52 -10.92
C ASP A 174 17.44 -13.10 -11.84
N SER A 175 18.53 -13.86 -11.82
CA SER A 175 19.72 -13.60 -12.65
C SER A 175 19.53 -13.85 -14.15
N LEU A 176 18.34 -14.26 -14.60
CA LEU A 176 17.98 -14.45 -16.01
C LEU A 176 16.91 -13.44 -16.46
N GLY A 177 16.43 -12.58 -15.55
CA GLY A 177 15.35 -11.63 -15.81
C GLY A 177 13.95 -12.20 -15.61
N ASN A 178 13.80 -13.41 -15.04
CA ASN A 178 12.48 -13.95 -14.73
C ASN A 178 11.90 -13.26 -13.50
N VAL A 179 10.60 -12.98 -13.53
CA VAL A 179 9.87 -12.40 -12.40
C VAL A 179 9.72 -13.43 -11.29
N LEU A 180 10.31 -13.14 -10.13
CA LEU A 180 10.15 -13.93 -8.91
C LEU A 180 8.93 -13.48 -8.10
N ASN A 181 8.76 -12.17 -7.96
CA ASN A 181 7.63 -11.54 -7.29
C ASN A 181 7.33 -10.19 -7.94
N GLY A 182 6.05 -9.85 -8.13
CA GLY A 182 5.62 -8.56 -8.66
C GLY A 182 4.35 -8.08 -7.97
N SER A 183 4.28 -6.80 -7.64
CA SER A 183 3.06 -6.15 -7.14
C SER A 183 1.99 -6.06 -8.24
N ALA A 184 0.72 -5.88 -7.85
CA ALA A 184 -0.43 -5.80 -8.75
C ALA A 184 -0.42 -4.65 -9.79
N GLY A 185 0.60 -3.79 -9.77
CA GLY A 185 0.81 -2.72 -10.75
C GLY A 185 1.79 -3.08 -11.88
N ILE A 186 2.46 -4.23 -11.83
CA ILE A 186 3.36 -4.69 -12.89
C ILE A 186 2.56 -5.49 -13.92
N GLU A 187 2.58 -5.06 -15.18
CA GLU A 187 1.86 -5.74 -16.27
C GLU A 187 2.79 -6.67 -17.07
N ASN A 188 4.00 -6.22 -17.36
CA ASN A 188 4.95 -6.97 -18.19
C ASN A 188 6.39 -6.62 -17.85
N VAL A 189 7.31 -7.56 -18.10
CA VAL A 189 8.75 -7.35 -17.97
C VAL A 189 9.45 -7.92 -19.20
N LEU A 190 10.16 -7.08 -19.92
CA LEU A 190 10.96 -7.44 -21.09
C LEU A 190 12.45 -7.39 -20.76
N HIS A 191 13.21 -8.36 -21.27
CA HIS A 191 14.67 -8.41 -21.18
C HIS A 191 15.27 -8.31 -22.59
N PRO A 192 15.40 -7.09 -23.17
CA PRO A 192 15.87 -6.90 -24.54
C PRO A 192 17.36 -7.25 -24.74
N SER A 193 18.17 -7.06 -23.71
CA SER A 193 19.62 -7.31 -23.74
C SER A 193 20.17 -7.44 -22.33
N THR A 194 21.29 -8.15 -22.17
CA THR A 194 21.98 -8.35 -20.89
C THR A 194 22.06 -7.07 -20.05
N GLY A 195 21.60 -7.17 -18.81
CA GLY A 195 21.61 -6.09 -17.82
C GLY A 195 20.66 -4.94 -18.14
N THR A 196 19.67 -5.11 -19.03
CA THR A 196 18.65 -4.11 -19.32
C THR A 196 17.27 -4.74 -19.24
N TYR A 197 16.38 -4.21 -18.39
CA TYR A 197 15.01 -4.67 -18.24
C TYR A 197 14.05 -3.51 -18.48
N LEU A 198 12.97 -3.74 -19.23
CA LEU A 198 11.87 -2.80 -19.37
C LEU A 198 10.67 -3.35 -18.59
N VAL A 199 10.16 -2.54 -17.68
CA VAL A 199 9.06 -2.90 -16.78
C VAL A 199 7.87 -2.04 -17.13
N ASP A 200 6.84 -2.66 -17.70
CA ASP A 200 5.58 -2.01 -18.02
C ASP A 200 4.63 -2.14 -16.84
N THR A 201 3.96 -1.03 -16.53
CA THR A 201 3.05 -0.90 -15.40
C THR A 201 1.65 -0.53 -15.86
N GLY A 202 0.64 -0.98 -15.11
CA GLY A 202 -0.76 -0.66 -15.39
C GLY A 202 -1.19 0.72 -14.89
N ILE A 203 -0.24 1.57 -14.49
CA ILE A 203 -0.48 2.89 -13.92
C ILE A 203 0.44 3.93 -14.57
N ASP A 204 0.04 5.20 -14.49
CA ASP A 204 0.92 6.32 -14.83
C ASP A 204 2.00 6.46 -13.75
N VAL A 205 3.25 6.26 -14.14
CA VAL A 205 4.45 6.33 -13.30
C VAL A 205 5.25 7.61 -13.48
N THR A 206 4.75 8.59 -14.23
CA THR A 206 5.45 9.85 -14.53
C THR A 206 5.87 10.62 -13.28
N ASN A 207 5.09 10.53 -12.21
CA ASN A 207 5.36 11.20 -10.93
C ASN A 207 6.03 10.30 -9.88
N CYS A 208 6.48 9.10 -10.28
CA CYS A 208 7.06 8.13 -9.36
C CYS A 208 8.59 8.17 -9.40
N VAL A 209 9.20 7.75 -8.30
CA VAL A 209 10.65 7.64 -8.14
C VAL A 209 11.03 6.16 -8.07
N PRO A 210 11.58 5.58 -9.15
CA PRO A 210 12.08 4.21 -9.12
C PRO A 210 13.43 4.14 -8.40
N THR A 211 13.63 3.07 -7.65
CA THR A 211 14.91 2.71 -7.02
C THR A 211 15.15 1.24 -7.27
N ALA A 212 16.34 0.89 -7.76
CA ALA A 212 16.70 -0.50 -7.99
C ALA A 212 17.95 -0.86 -7.21
N VAL A 213 17.98 -2.09 -6.70
CA VAL A 213 19.15 -2.70 -6.09
C VAL A 213 19.40 -4.04 -6.75
N SER A 214 20.65 -4.31 -7.07
CA SER A 214 21.09 -5.61 -7.57
C SER A 214 21.97 -6.30 -6.54
N SER A 215 21.99 -7.63 -6.56
CA SER A 215 22.93 -8.43 -5.76
C SER A 215 23.84 -9.24 -6.68
N SER A 216 25.05 -9.58 -6.23
CA SER A 216 25.98 -10.35 -7.07
C SER A 216 25.44 -11.78 -7.29
N PRO A 217 25.30 -12.25 -8.54
CA PRO A 217 24.83 -13.61 -8.83
C PRO A 217 25.80 -14.70 -8.31
N LEU A 218 27.06 -14.33 -8.02
CA LEU A 218 28.13 -15.25 -7.60
C LEU A 218 28.48 -15.15 -6.10
N GLY A 219 27.73 -14.39 -5.30
CA GLY A 219 28.00 -14.24 -3.86
C GLY A 219 29.38 -13.66 -3.49
N GLY A 220 30.06 -12.96 -4.41
CA GLY A 220 31.43 -12.44 -4.23
C GLY A 220 31.51 -10.93 -3.97
N ILE A 221 32.75 -10.43 -3.80
CA ILE A 221 33.12 -9.04 -3.44
C ILE A 221 32.94 -8.01 -4.59
N LEU A 222 32.63 -8.45 -5.81
CA LEU A 222 32.33 -7.55 -6.91
C LEU A 222 30.86 -7.13 -6.79
N GLY A 223 30.63 -5.89 -6.34
CA GLY A 223 29.28 -5.33 -6.24
C GLY A 223 28.65 -5.19 -7.63
N SER A 224 27.41 -5.66 -7.75
CA SER A 224 26.52 -5.21 -8.82
C SER A 224 25.81 -3.93 -8.39
N THR A 225 25.53 -3.06 -9.34
CA THR A 225 24.74 -1.83 -9.16
C THR A 225 23.57 -1.86 -10.12
N ALA A 226 22.41 -1.38 -9.67
CA ALA A 226 21.26 -1.18 -10.51
C ALA A 226 20.87 0.31 -10.52
N GLU A 227 20.43 0.77 -11.68
CA GLU A 227 19.84 2.08 -11.88
C GLU A 227 18.47 1.87 -12.52
N ALA A 228 17.47 2.64 -12.10
CA ALA A 228 16.13 2.58 -12.67
C ALA A 228 15.64 3.98 -12.99
N VAL A 229 15.02 4.15 -14.15
CA VAL A 229 14.56 5.44 -14.68
C VAL A 229 13.21 5.26 -15.34
N VAL A 230 12.29 6.19 -15.08
CA VAL A 230 11.01 6.27 -15.82
C VAL A 230 11.31 6.74 -17.24
N THR A 231 10.93 5.95 -18.24
CA THR A 231 11.23 6.21 -19.66
C THR A 231 9.99 6.59 -20.47
N ASP A 232 8.80 6.21 -20.00
CA ASP A 232 7.50 6.57 -20.57
C ASP A 232 6.45 6.64 -19.45
N VAL A 233 5.22 7.07 -19.78
CA VAL A 233 4.09 7.22 -18.84
C VAL A 233 3.87 5.96 -18.01
N ASN A 234 4.11 4.77 -18.58
CA ASN A 234 3.85 3.49 -17.91
C ASN A 234 5.08 2.57 -17.85
N THR A 235 6.26 3.02 -18.29
CA THR A 235 7.43 2.13 -18.49
C THR A 235 8.66 2.62 -17.74
N ILE A 236 9.30 1.69 -17.02
CA ILE A 236 10.55 1.90 -16.28
C ILE A 236 11.66 1.07 -16.92
N GLU A 237 12.78 1.70 -17.24
CA GLU A 237 14.00 1.00 -17.65
C GLU A 237 14.87 0.76 -16.42
N VAL A 238 15.32 -0.47 -16.23
CA VAL A 238 16.27 -0.88 -15.20
C VAL A 238 17.55 -1.34 -15.87
N LYS A 239 18.68 -0.72 -15.54
CA LYS A 239 20.02 -1.10 -15.99
C LYS A 239 20.82 -1.66 -14.84
N VAL A 240 21.45 -2.82 -15.07
CA VAL A 240 22.23 -3.54 -14.08
C VAL A 240 23.65 -3.72 -14.60
N GLY A 241 24.62 -3.30 -13.80
CA GLY A 241 26.03 -3.40 -14.12
C GLY A 241 26.83 -3.99 -12.97
N ALA A 242 28.03 -4.47 -13.28
CA ALA A 242 29.01 -4.89 -12.30
C ALA A 242 30.33 -4.15 -12.55
N LEU A 243 31.02 -3.82 -11.48
CA LEU A 243 32.36 -3.23 -11.54
C LEU A 243 33.38 -4.32 -11.84
N GLY A 244 34.05 -4.24 -12.98
CA GLY A 244 35.15 -5.13 -13.35
C GLY A 244 36.45 -4.80 -12.59
N LEU A 245 37.43 -5.71 -12.66
CA LEU A 245 38.76 -5.60 -12.03
C LEU A 245 39.64 -4.43 -12.54
N GLY A 246 39.10 -3.53 -13.36
CA GLY A 246 39.73 -2.30 -13.84
C GLY A 246 38.87 -1.04 -13.64
N GLY A 247 37.80 -1.11 -12.84
CA GLY A 247 36.89 0.02 -12.59
C GLY A 247 35.92 0.33 -13.72
N LEU A 248 35.92 -0.46 -14.80
CA LEU A 248 34.95 -0.35 -15.88
C LEU A 248 33.62 -0.99 -15.47
N LEU A 249 32.51 -0.26 -15.60
CA LEU A 249 31.17 -0.78 -15.41
C LEU A 249 30.74 -1.53 -16.68
N THR A 250 30.41 -2.81 -16.54
CA THR A 250 29.89 -3.65 -17.62
C THR A 250 28.47 -4.09 -17.29
N LEU A 251 27.55 -4.02 -18.26
CA LEU A 251 26.19 -4.52 -18.08
C LEU A 251 26.20 -6.04 -17.86
N VAL A 252 25.44 -6.50 -16.87
CA VAL A 252 25.34 -7.91 -16.50
C VAL A 252 23.95 -8.24 -16.02
N ASP A 253 23.52 -9.49 -16.22
CA ASP A 253 22.32 -10.01 -15.59
C ASP A 253 22.61 -10.41 -14.14
N ALA A 254 21.75 -9.94 -13.23
CA ALA A 254 21.89 -10.20 -11.81
C ALA A 254 20.53 -10.10 -11.12
N PRO A 255 20.33 -10.81 -9.99
CA PRO A 255 19.11 -10.67 -9.22
C PRO A 255 18.89 -9.22 -8.81
N THR A 256 17.71 -8.70 -9.12
CA THR A 256 17.42 -7.27 -9.02
C THR A 256 16.07 -7.06 -8.35
N VAL A 257 16.02 -6.14 -7.41
CA VAL A 257 14.77 -5.69 -6.78
C VAL A 257 14.55 -4.23 -7.15
N LEU A 258 13.42 -3.97 -7.80
CA LEU A 258 12.92 -2.65 -8.13
C LEU A 258 11.84 -2.28 -7.10
N HIS A 259 12.00 -1.11 -6.49
CA HIS A 259 11.00 -0.44 -5.69
C HIS A 259 10.59 0.85 -6.37
N LEU A 260 9.30 1.05 -6.53
CA LEU A 260 8.73 2.25 -7.11
C LEU A 260 7.83 2.92 -6.07
N VAL A 261 8.16 4.19 -5.77
CA VAL A 261 7.35 5.03 -4.89
C VAL A 261 6.73 6.12 -5.73
N CYS A 262 5.41 6.08 -5.81
CA CYS A 262 4.54 7.17 -6.20
C CYS A 262 3.94 7.72 -4.89
#